data_AF-A0A4Q9DIE1-F1
#
_entry.id   AF-A0A4Q9DIE1-F1
#
_cell.length_a   1.000
_cell.length_b   1.000
_cell.length_c   1.000
_cell.angle_alpha   90.00
_cell.angle_beta   90.00
_cell.angle_gamma   90.00
#
_symmetry.space_group_name_H-M   'P 1'
#
loop_
_entity.id
_entity.type
_entity.pdbx_description
1 polymer ?
#
loop_
_entity_poly.entity_id
_entity_poly.type
_entity_poly.pdbx_seq_one_letter_code
_entity_poly.pdbx_strand_id
1 'polypeptide(L)'
;MVVMEPGRPFVDEADQADIDKNKGIAILSYIIFFIPLLAARDSKYAMYHANQGLLLFLAAIVINIVGAIIPLLGWLIITPIGNLAVLVFAVLGIINAAKGELKPLPLIGGIQILK
;
A
#
# COMPACT_ATOMS: atom_id res chain seq x y z
N MET A 1 -23.55 -1.22 -18.76
CA MET A 1 -22.19 -0.85 -19.21
C MET A 1 -21.80 0.38 -18.41
N VAL A 2 -21.13 0.20 -17.27
CA VAL A 2 -20.62 1.34 -16.49
C VAL A 2 -19.41 1.85 -17.25
N VAL A 3 -19.51 3.06 -17.79
CA VAL A 3 -18.40 3.73 -18.47
C VAL A 3 -17.32 3.97 -17.42
N MET A 4 -16.18 3.31 -17.59
CA MET A 4 -14.98 3.52 -16.77
C MET A 4 -14.43 4.90 -17.12
N GLU A 5 -14.59 5.87 -16.21
CA GLU A 5 -14.03 7.21 -16.43
C GLU A 5 -12.55 7.23 -16.04
N PRO A 6 -11.66 7.69 -16.92
CA PRO A 6 -10.24 7.78 -16.61
C PRO A 6 -10.02 8.82 -15.49
N GLY A 7 -9.55 8.35 -14.33
CA GLY A 7 -9.18 9.21 -13.19
C GLY A 7 -9.97 9.00 -11.90
N ARG A 8 -10.88 8.01 -11.83
CA ARG A 8 -11.56 7.71 -10.56
C ARG A 8 -10.66 6.98 -9.56
N PRO A 9 -10.71 7.33 -8.26
CA PRO A 9 -10.05 6.56 -7.21
C PRO A 9 -10.57 5.12 -7.17
N PHE A 10 -9.70 4.16 -6.85
CA PHE A 10 -10.10 2.75 -6.67
C PHE A 10 -11.26 2.56 -5.68
N VAL A 11 -11.37 3.46 -4.69
CA VAL A 11 -12.38 3.42 -3.62
C VAL A 11 -13.81 3.47 -4.16
N ASP A 12 -14.02 4.09 -5.31
CA ASP A 12 -15.34 4.34 -5.86
C ASP A 12 -15.87 3.19 -6.74
N GLU A 13 -15.08 2.12 -6.94
CA GLU A 13 -15.33 1.19 -8.03
C GLU A 13 -15.12 -0.31 -7.74
N ALA A 14 -14.58 -0.70 -6.58
CA ALA A 14 -14.48 -2.11 -6.22
C ALA A 14 -15.84 -2.64 -5.74
N ASP A 15 -16.34 -3.70 -6.37
CA ASP A 15 -17.54 -4.39 -5.91
C ASP A 15 -17.20 -5.54 -4.95
N GLN A 16 -18.23 -6.09 -4.28
CA GLN A 16 -18.05 -7.15 -3.30
C GLN A 16 -17.42 -8.42 -3.92
N ALA A 17 -17.71 -8.71 -5.18
CA ALA A 17 -17.17 -9.89 -5.86
C ALA A 17 -15.66 -9.75 -6.12
N ASP A 18 -15.20 -8.55 -6.49
CA ASP A 18 -13.77 -8.24 -6.62
C ASP A 18 -13.03 -8.40 -5.29
N ILE A 19 -13.61 -7.87 -4.21
CA ILE A 19 -13.04 -7.97 -2.85
C ILE A 19 -12.91 -9.43 -2.43
N ASP A 20 -13.97 -10.23 -2.53
CA ASP A 20 -13.98 -11.61 -2.07
C ASP A 20 -13.00 -12.49 -2.85
N LYS A 21 -12.91 -12.29 -4.17
CA LYS A 21 -12.00 -13.02 -5.04
C LYS A 21 -10.52 -12.68 -4.78
N ASN A 22 -10.21 -11.41 -4.53
CA ASN A 22 -8.83 -10.93 -4.54
C ASN A 22 -8.25 -10.60 -3.15
N LYS A 23 -8.99 -10.88 -2.07
CA LYS A 23 -8.57 -10.64 -0.67
C LYS A 23 -7.17 -11.14 -0.33
N GLY A 24 -6.85 -12.39 -0.67
CA GLY A 24 -5.53 -12.97 -0.40
C GLY A 24 -4.41 -12.23 -1.13
N ILE A 25 -4.64 -11.86 -2.39
CA ILE A 25 -3.67 -11.12 -3.22
C ILE A 25 -3.43 -9.71 -2.66
N ALA A 26 -4.49 -9.04 -2.20
CA ALA A 26 -4.40 -7.74 -1.54
C ALA A 26 -3.64 -7.78 -0.21
N ILE A 27 -3.79 -8.84 0.59
CA ILE A 27 -2.99 -9.00 1.81
C ILE A 27 -1.51 -9.18 1.47
N LEU A 28 -1.21 -10.02 0.46
CA LEU A 28 0.17 -10.29 0.04
C LEU A 28 0.89 -9.07 -0.55
N SER A 29 0.16 -8.06 -1.03
CA SER A 29 0.75 -6.84 -1.59
C SER A 29 1.52 -6.00 -0.55
N TYR A 30 1.26 -6.18 0.74
CA TYR A 30 2.02 -5.51 1.80
C TYR A 30 3.33 -6.21 2.15
N ILE A 31 3.52 -7.45 1.70
CA ILE A 31 4.80 -8.16 1.77
C ILE A 31 5.57 -7.93 0.46
N ILE A 32 4.88 -8.10 -0.68
CA ILE A 32 5.44 -7.88 -2.01
C ILE A 32 4.40 -7.16 -2.88
N PHE A 33 4.55 -5.83 -3.01
CA PHE A 33 3.58 -4.99 -3.75
C PHE A 33 3.42 -5.38 -5.21
N PHE A 34 4.37 -6.13 -5.78
CA PHE A 34 4.36 -6.58 -7.16
C PHE A 34 3.32 -7.67 -7.45
N ILE A 35 2.85 -8.41 -6.44
CA ILE A 35 1.97 -9.58 -6.61
C ILE A 35 0.66 -9.20 -7.35
N PRO A 36 -0.10 -8.18 -6.92
CA PRO A 36 -1.31 -7.78 -7.65
C PRO A 36 -1.07 -7.37 -9.11
N LEU A 37 0.07 -6.74 -9.43
CA LEU A 37 0.38 -6.32 -10.80
C LEU A 37 0.50 -7.51 -11.77
N LEU A 38 0.90 -8.68 -11.25
CA LEU A 38 1.07 -9.90 -12.03
C LEU A 38 -0.16 -10.82 -11.99
N ALA A 39 -0.83 -10.88 -10.84
CA ALA A 39 -1.86 -11.89 -10.58
C ALA A 39 -3.30 -11.35 -10.58
N ALA A 40 -3.49 -10.03 -10.43
CA ALA A 40 -4.81 -9.42 -10.27
C ALA A 40 -4.86 -7.99 -10.83
N ARG A 41 -4.25 -7.75 -12.00
CA ARG A 41 -4.12 -6.41 -12.58
C ARG A 41 -5.46 -5.74 -12.90
N ASP A 42 -6.50 -6.53 -13.18
CA ASP A 42 -7.85 -6.04 -13.46
C ASP A 42 -8.68 -5.84 -12.17
N SER A 43 -8.16 -6.23 -11.00
CA SER A 43 -8.81 -6.05 -9.70
C SER A 43 -8.51 -4.67 -9.16
N LYS A 44 -9.55 -3.84 -9.03
CA LYS A 44 -9.42 -2.49 -8.45
C LYS A 44 -9.06 -2.60 -6.98
N TYR A 45 -9.63 -3.57 -6.28
CA TYR A 45 -9.32 -3.85 -4.89
C TYR A 45 -7.84 -4.25 -4.68
N ALA A 46 -7.34 -5.22 -5.45
CA ALA A 46 -5.97 -5.67 -5.31
C ALA A 46 -4.96 -4.58 -5.74
N MET A 47 -5.27 -3.85 -6.81
CA MET A 47 -4.42 -2.76 -7.32
C MET A 47 -4.35 -1.56 -6.37
N TYR A 48 -5.43 -1.28 -5.62
CA TYR A 48 -5.38 -0.30 -4.53
C TYR A 48 -4.35 -0.70 -3.45
N HIS A 49 -4.41 -1.93 -2.94
CA HIS A 49 -3.47 -2.40 -1.93
C HIS A 49 -2.05 -2.58 -2.48
N ALA A 50 -1.90 -2.83 -3.79
CA ALA A 50 -0.61 -2.76 -4.48
C ALA A 50 -0.02 -1.35 -4.42
N ASN A 51 -0.85 -0.33 -4.68
CA ASN A 51 -0.42 1.07 -4.63
C ASN A 51 -0.01 1.48 -3.20
N GLN A 52 -0.78 1.09 -2.19
CA GLN A 52 -0.41 1.33 -0.79
C GLN A 52 0.89 0.60 -0.42
N GLY A 53 1.06 -0.66 -0.84
CA GLY A 53 2.29 -1.43 -0.62
C GLY A 53 3.52 -0.78 -1.29
N LEU A 54 3.36 -0.28 -2.52
CA LEU A 54 4.41 0.47 -3.23
C LEU A 54 4.79 1.75 -2.49
N LEU A 55 3.81 2.54 -2.06
CA LEU A 55 4.07 3.77 -1.30
C LEU A 55 4.80 3.48 0.01
N LEU A 56 4.42 2.42 0.70
CA LEU A 56 5.07 2.01 1.94
C LEU A 56 6.52 1.57 1.70
N PHE A 57 6.77 0.84 0.60
CA PHE A 57 8.12 0.47 0.16
C PHE A 57 8.97 1.70 -0.16
N LEU A 58 8.44 2.67 -0.90
CA LEU A 58 9.13 3.92 -1.22
C LEU A 58 9.41 4.74 0.05
N ALA A 59 8.47 4.81 0.98
CA ALA A 59 8.66 5.47 2.28
C ALA A 59 9.81 4.80 3.07
N ALA A 60 9.86 3.47 3.08
CA ALA A 60 10.95 2.73 3.72
C ALA A 60 12.31 3.03 3.08
N ILE A 61 12.38 3.12 1.75
CA ILE A 61 13.62 3.53 1.05
C ILE A 61 14.06 4.92 1.51
N VAL A 62 13.16 5.90 1.51
CA VAL A 62 13.47 7.28 1.91
C VAL A 62 13.96 7.33 3.37
N ILE A 63 13.27 6.66 4.29
CA ILE A 63 13.65 6.60 5.71
C ILE A 63 15.06 6.04 5.87
N ASN A 64 15.38 4.92 5.21
CA ASN A 64 16.68 4.26 5.36
C ASN A 64 17.82 5.05 4.69
N ILE A 65 17.57 5.71 3.55
CA ILE A 65 18.56 6.59 2.92
C ILE A 65 18.85 7.80 3.81
N VAL A 66 17.81 8.50 4.30
CA VAL A 66 17.95 9.66 5.18
C VAL A 66 18.65 9.26 6.49
N GLY A 67 18.24 8.13 7.07
CA GLY A 67 18.84 7.58 8.28
C GLY A 67 20.32 7.20 8.11
N ALA A 68 20.73 6.73 6.93
CA ALA A 68 22.14 6.41 6.65
C ALA A 68 23.02 7.66 6.52
N ILE A 69 22.50 8.73 5.92
CA ILE A 69 23.25 9.98 5.64
C ILE A 69 23.52 10.78 6.92
N ILE A 70 22.59 10.76 7.90
CA ILE A 70 22.69 11.57 9.12
C ILE A 70 23.32 10.72 10.25
N PRO A 71 24.57 10.96 10.67
CA PRO A 71 25.19 10.18 11.74
C PRO A 71 24.48 10.40 13.08
N LEU A 72 24.58 9.42 13.98
CA LEU A 72 24.01 9.42 15.34
C LEU A 72 22.48 9.52 15.37
N LEU A 73 21.88 10.65 14.97
CA LEU A 73 20.42 10.83 14.91
C LEU A 73 19.78 9.92 13.86
N GLY A 74 20.39 9.81 12.67
CA GLY A 74 19.87 8.93 11.65
C GLY A 74 19.85 7.47 12.09
N TRP A 75 20.94 7.02 12.71
CA TRP A 75 21.11 5.63 13.14
C TRP A 75 20.27 5.27 14.37
N LEU A 76 20.22 6.16 15.37
CA LEU A 76 19.60 5.86 16.67
C LEU A 76 18.14 6.30 16.77
N ILE A 77 17.69 7.22 15.90
CA ILE A 77 16.33 7.79 15.96
C ILE A 77 15.59 7.55 14.65
N ILE A 78 16.10 8.09 13.52
CA ILE A 78 15.35 8.08 12.24
C ILE A 78 15.13 6.66 11.75
N THR A 79 16.19 5.86 11.63
CA THR A 79 16.11 4.48 11.14
C THR A 79 15.23 3.60 12.03
N PRO A 80 15.41 3.50 13.36
CA PRO A 80 14.60 2.61 14.18
C PRO A 80 13.14 3.06 14.28
N ILE A 81 12.88 4.35 14.53
CA ILE A 81 11.50 4.85 14.66
C ILE A 81 10.79 4.83 13.30
N GLY A 82 11.49 5.21 12.23
CA GLY A 82 10.95 5.19 10.88
C GLY A 82 10.60 3.78 10.42
N ASN A 83 11.49 2.80 10.62
CA ASN A 83 11.19 1.40 10.27
C ASN A 83 10.07 0.81 11.15
N LEU A 84 9.98 1.22 12.42
CA LEU A 84 8.83 0.86 13.26
C LEU A 84 7.52 1.43 12.72
N ALA A 85 7.51 2.70 12.29
CA ALA A 85 6.34 3.31 11.66
C ALA A 85 5.95 2.59 10.35
N VAL A 86 6.93 2.23 9.52
CA VAL A 86 6.73 1.41 8.31
C VAL A 86 6.07 0.08 8.66
N LEU A 87 6.57 -0.63 9.68
CA LEU A 87 6.00 -1.90 10.13
C LEU A 87 4.55 -1.73 10.62
N VAL A 88 4.28 -0.69 11.42
CA VAL A 88 2.92 -0.38 11.89
C VAL A 88 1.98 -0.12 10.71
N PHE A 89 2.43 0.65 9.72
CA PHE A 89 1.62 0.92 8.52
C PHE A 89 1.43 -0.33 7.65
N ALA A 90 2.42 -1.23 7.56
CA ALA A 90 2.25 -2.52 6.89
C ALA A 90 1.15 -3.34 7.55
N VAL A 91 1.17 -3.45 8.88
CA VAL A 91 0.16 -4.18 9.65
C VAL A 91 -1.23 -3.54 9.50
N LEU A 92 -1.34 -2.20 9.58
CA LEU A 92 -2.61 -1.51 9.34
C LEU A 92 -3.15 -1.77 7.94
N GLY A 93 -2.28 -1.74 6.93
CA GLY A 93 -2.63 -2.06 5.55
C GLY A 93 -3.14 -3.49 5.39
N ILE A 94 -2.46 -4.46 5.99
CA ILE A 94 -2.88 -5.86 6.03
C ILE A 94 -4.25 -6.01 6.72
N ILE A 95 -4.48 -5.33 7.84
CA ILE A 95 -5.77 -5.37 8.55
C ILE A 95 -6.88 -4.81 7.65
N ASN A 96 -6.66 -3.67 6.99
CA ASN A 96 -7.63 -3.10 6.06
C ASN A 96 -7.92 -4.07 4.91
N ALA A 97 -6.87 -4.68 4.33
CA ALA A 97 -7.01 -5.68 3.26
C ALA A 97 -7.72 -6.97 3.72
N ALA A 98 -7.53 -7.39 4.97
CA ALA A 98 -8.24 -8.55 5.51
C ALA A 98 -9.74 -8.24 5.71
N LYS A 99 -10.06 -7.00 6.06
CA LYS A 99 -11.44 -6.52 6.25
C LYS A 99 -12.18 -6.20 4.95
N GLY A 100 -11.50 -6.15 3.81
CA GLY A 100 -12.12 -5.70 2.55
C GLY A 100 -12.20 -4.17 2.43
N GLU A 101 -11.42 -3.44 3.20
CA GLU A 101 -11.51 -1.97 3.30
C GLU A 101 -10.48 -1.27 2.41
N LEU A 102 -10.96 -0.37 1.55
CA LEU A 102 -10.13 0.55 0.76
C LEU A 102 -9.76 1.81 1.57
N LYS A 103 -9.20 1.60 2.76
CA LYS A 103 -8.86 2.66 3.71
C LYS A 103 -7.39 3.08 3.55
N PRO A 104 -7.12 4.39 3.31
CA PRO A 104 -5.76 4.85 3.06
C PRO A 104 -4.90 4.74 4.32
N LEU A 105 -3.62 4.42 4.14
CA LEU A 105 -2.64 4.53 5.21
C LEU A 105 -2.48 5.99 5.65
N PRO A 106 -2.25 6.26 6.95
CA PRO A 106 -1.99 7.62 7.41
C PRO A 106 -0.78 8.24 6.68
N LEU A 107 -0.84 9.55 6.45
CA LEU A 107 0.20 10.39 5.82
C LEU A 107 0.50 10.11 4.34
N ILE A 108 0.58 8.85 3.91
CA ILE A 108 1.01 8.46 2.56
C ILE A 108 -0.13 7.93 1.69
N GLY A 109 -1.22 7.43 2.29
CA GLY A 109 -2.20 6.61 1.58
C GLY A 109 -3.13 7.35 0.62
N GLY A 110 -3.07 8.68 0.56
CA GLY A 110 -3.83 9.48 -0.41
C GLY A 110 -3.15 9.60 -1.78
N ILE A 111 -1.93 9.10 -1.94
CA ILE A 111 -1.17 9.20 -3.21
C ILE A 111 -1.55 8.02 -4.12
N GLN A 112 -1.71 8.26 -5.42
CA GLN A 112 -1.97 7.21 -6.41
C GLN A 112 -0.88 7.22 -7.49
N ILE A 113 -0.10 6.14 -7.54
CA ILE A 113 0.97 5.88 -8.51
C ILE A 113 0.50 4.83 -9.53
N LEU A 114 -0.14 3.76 -9.05
CA LEU A 114 -0.67 2.69 -9.90
C LEU A 114 -2.08 3.05 -10.37
N LYS A 115 -2.36 2.76 -11.65
CA LYS A 115 -3.66 2.92 -12.29
C LYS A 115 -4.24 1.55 -12.60
#